data_AF-A0A484L667-F1
#
_entry.id   AF-A0A484L667-F1
#
_cell.length_a   1.000
_cell.length_b   1.000
_cell.length_c   1.000
_cell.angle_alpha   90.00
_cell.angle_beta   90.00
_cell.angle_gamma   90.00
#
_symmetry.space_group_name_H-M   'P 1'
#
loop_
_entity.id
_entity.type
_entity.pdbx_description
1 polymer ?
#
loop_
_entity_poly.entity_id
_entity_poly.type
_entity_poly.pdbx_seq_one_letter_code
_entity_poly.pdbx_strand_id
1 'polypeptide(L)'
;MFSPGRQGALLAALIPGINIVKVLLLGLGIWKDDATVKSMTRFGDHRELLKGPLYYALTITLACAVYWRSSSIAIALVCNLCAGDGMADIVGRRIGIHKLPYNRNKSFAGTIAMAACGFFSSIGYMHYFASFGYLEKTSRAVIGFLIVSIASALVESHPLSTDLDDNLTVPLASVMVGSFVF
;
A
#
# COMPACT_ATOMS: atom_id res chain seq x y z
N MET A 1 -23.84 -4.68 6.09
CA MET A 1 -22.43 -4.32 6.35
C MET A 1 -21.84 -5.41 7.24
N PHE A 2 -20.68 -5.97 6.88
CA PHE A 2 -20.15 -7.23 7.41
C PHE A 2 -20.02 -7.27 8.94
N SER A 3 -20.19 -8.46 9.52
CA SER A 3 -20.03 -8.72 10.95
C SER A 3 -18.63 -8.28 11.45
N PRO A 4 -18.52 -7.68 12.65
CA PRO A 4 -17.23 -7.35 13.25
C PRO A 4 -16.40 -8.58 13.64
N GLY A 5 -17.01 -9.78 13.67
CA GLY A 5 -16.34 -11.02 14.01
C GLY A 5 -15.32 -11.49 12.96
N ARG A 6 -14.50 -12.47 13.35
CA ARG A 6 -13.45 -13.10 12.52
C ARG A 6 -13.96 -13.62 11.18
N GLN A 7 -15.24 -13.98 11.08
CA GLN A 7 -15.89 -14.38 9.83
C GLN A 7 -16.00 -13.24 8.81
N GLY A 8 -16.27 -12.00 9.25
CA GLY A 8 -16.28 -10.82 8.39
C GLY A 8 -14.89 -10.50 7.84
N ALA A 9 -13.86 -10.61 8.69
CA ALA A 9 -12.47 -10.44 8.30
C ALA A 9 -12.05 -11.46 7.24
N LEU A 10 -12.40 -12.73 7.44
CA LEU A 10 -12.11 -13.80 6.48
C LEU A 10 -12.82 -13.57 5.14
N LEU A 11 -14.10 -13.19 5.14
CA LEU A 11 -14.85 -12.91 3.92
C LEU A 11 -14.26 -11.75 3.12
N ALA A 12 -13.82 -10.69 3.79
CA ALA A 12 -13.22 -9.55 3.12
C ALA A 12 -11.80 -9.80 2.65
N ALA A 13 -11.01 -10.58 3.40
CA ALA A 13 -9.69 -11.04 2.96
C ALA A 13 -9.78 -12.05 1.80
N LEU A 14 -10.93 -12.70 1.61
CA LEU A 14 -11.17 -13.64 0.52
C LEU A 14 -11.11 -12.95 -0.86
N ILE A 15 -11.60 -11.72 -0.98
CA ILE A 15 -11.58 -10.95 -2.24
C ILE A 15 -10.14 -10.72 -2.75
N PRO A 16 -9.24 -10.08 -1.98
CA PRO A 16 -7.84 -9.94 -2.39
C PRO A 16 -7.11 -11.30 -2.36
N GLY A 17 -7.55 -12.25 -1.53
CA GLY A 17 -7.04 -13.63 -1.53
C GLY A 17 -7.24 -14.37 -2.86
N ILE A 18 -8.41 -14.24 -3.49
CA ILE A 18 -8.65 -14.75 -4.85
C ILE A 18 -7.70 -14.08 -5.84
N ASN A 19 -7.46 -12.77 -5.69
CA ASN A 19 -6.53 -12.05 -6.55
C ASN A 19 -5.09 -12.59 -6.44
N ILE A 20 -4.64 -12.98 -5.24
CA ILE A 20 -3.33 -13.65 -5.04
C ILE A 20 -3.27 -14.94 -5.85
N VAL A 21 -4.32 -15.79 -5.78
CA VAL A 21 -4.37 -17.04 -6.55
C VAL A 21 -4.30 -16.75 -8.06
N LYS A 22 -5.03 -15.75 -8.54
CA LYS A 22 -4.96 -15.32 -9.94
C LYS A 22 -3.54 -14.90 -10.34
N VAL A 23 -2.91 -14.02 -9.56
CA VAL A 23 -1.55 -13.53 -9.81
C VAL A 23 -0.52 -14.67 -9.80
N LEU A 24 -0.66 -15.64 -8.89
CA LEU A 24 0.19 -16.83 -8.84
C LEU A 24 0.02 -17.73 -10.07
N LEU A 25 -1.22 -18.01 -10.47
CA LEU A 25 -1.50 -18.86 -11.64
C LEU A 25 -0.96 -18.25 -12.94
N LEU A 26 -1.10 -16.93 -13.10
CA LEU A 26 -0.53 -16.19 -14.21
C LEU A 26 1.00 -16.15 -14.13
N GLY A 27 1.56 -15.85 -12.96
CA GLY A 27 3.01 -15.72 -12.79
C GLY A 27 3.78 -17.03 -12.96
N LEU A 28 3.18 -18.15 -12.54
CA LEU A 28 3.71 -19.51 -12.76
C LEU A 28 3.49 -19.99 -14.21
N GLY A 29 2.78 -19.23 -15.05
CA GLY A 29 2.51 -19.59 -16.44
C GLY A 29 1.50 -20.73 -16.62
N ILE A 30 0.80 -21.12 -15.54
CA ILE A 30 -0.23 -22.16 -15.56
C ILE A 30 -1.47 -21.66 -16.32
N TRP A 31 -1.81 -20.39 -16.13
CA TRP A 31 -2.87 -19.70 -16.85
C TRP A 31 -2.25 -18.62 -17.73
N LYS A 32 -2.63 -18.60 -19.01
CA LYS A 32 -2.23 -17.55 -19.96
C LYS A 32 -3.36 -16.54 -20.13
N ASP A 33 -3.13 -15.34 -19.63
CA ASP A 33 -3.96 -14.16 -19.85
C ASP A 33 -3.04 -13.00 -20.22
N ASP A 34 -2.75 -12.89 -21.52
CA ASP A 34 -1.79 -11.91 -22.05
C ASP A 34 -2.25 -10.47 -21.80
N ALA A 35 -3.57 -10.22 -21.69
CA ALA A 35 -4.11 -8.90 -21.38
C ALA A 35 -3.79 -8.49 -19.93
N THR A 36 -3.96 -9.41 -18.98
CA THR A 36 -3.60 -9.16 -17.58
C THR A 36 -2.07 -9.05 -17.42
N VAL A 37 -1.29 -9.94 -18.04
CA VAL A 37 0.18 -9.88 -17.99
C VAL A 37 0.67 -8.55 -18.54
N LYS A 38 0.19 -8.11 -19.71
CA LYS A 38 0.61 -6.87 -20.35
C LYS A 38 0.24 -5.61 -19.56
N SER A 39 -0.84 -5.63 -18.79
CA SER A 39 -1.25 -4.48 -17.98
C SER A 39 -0.53 -4.39 -16.63
N MET A 40 -0.01 -5.52 -16.11
CA MET A 40 0.58 -5.62 -14.77
C MET A 40 2.10 -5.86 -14.77
N THR A 41 2.74 -5.96 -15.94
CA THR A 41 4.19 -6.19 -16.09
C THR A 41 4.81 -5.13 -17.00
N ARG A 42 6.09 -4.82 -16.78
CA ARG A 42 6.80 -3.82 -17.59
C ARG A 42 7.40 -4.43 -18.85
N PHE A 43 7.92 -5.66 -18.79
CA PHE A 43 8.57 -6.32 -19.92
C PHE A 43 7.72 -7.44 -20.54
N GLY A 44 6.49 -7.64 -20.06
CA GLY A 44 5.62 -8.71 -20.54
C GLY A 44 6.00 -10.09 -19.98
N ASP A 45 6.97 -10.18 -19.08
CA ASP A 45 7.34 -11.43 -18.42
C ASP A 45 6.36 -11.70 -17.27
N HIS A 46 5.62 -12.81 -17.39
CA HIS A 46 4.68 -13.25 -16.36
C HIS A 46 5.36 -13.43 -14.99
N ARG A 47 6.67 -13.72 -14.91
CA ARG A 47 7.38 -13.84 -13.63
C ARG A 47 7.47 -12.52 -12.86
N GLU A 48 7.33 -11.37 -13.50
CA GLU A 48 7.26 -10.08 -12.81
C GLU A 48 6.03 -9.98 -11.90
N LEU A 49 4.95 -10.69 -12.23
CA LEU A 49 3.74 -10.77 -11.41
C LEU A 49 4.02 -11.35 -10.02
N LEU A 50 5.04 -12.20 -9.89
CA LEU A 50 5.42 -12.85 -8.63
C LEU A 50 6.22 -11.91 -7.70
N LYS A 51 6.55 -10.69 -8.13
CA LYS A 51 7.24 -9.68 -7.33
C LYS A 51 6.24 -8.62 -6.84
N GLY A 52 6.37 -7.37 -7.27
CA GLY A 52 5.55 -6.23 -6.85
C GLY A 52 4.04 -6.52 -6.76
N PRO A 53 3.38 -7.01 -7.83
CA PRO A 53 1.94 -7.29 -7.80
C PRO A 53 1.53 -8.33 -6.75
N LEU A 54 2.33 -9.37 -6.55
CA LEU A 54 2.09 -10.38 -5.51
C LEU A 54 2.26 -9.79 -4.11
N TYR A 55 3.34 -9.05 -3.86
CA TYR A 55 3.60 -8.41 -2.57
C TYR A 55 2.51 -7.41 -2.20
N TYR A 56 2.04 -6.65 -3.18
CA TYR A 56 0.93 -5.72 -3.02
C TYR A 56 -0.36 -6.44 -2.62
N ALA A 57 -0.73 -7.51 -3.34
CA ALA A 57 -1.93 -8.29 -3.05
C ALA A 57 -1.86 -9.01 -1.69
N LEU A 58 -0.70 -9.57 -1.35
CA LEU A 58 -0.43 -10.21 -0.06
C LEU A 58 -0.58 -9.22 1.09
N THR A 59 0.01 -8.04 0.96
CA THR A 59 -0.06 -6.99 1.97
C THR A 59 -1.49 -6.59 2.26
N ILE A 60 -2.29 -6.31 1.23
CA ILE A 60 -3.70 -5.92 1.39
C ILE A 60 -4.49 -7.06 2.06
N THR A 61 -4.25 -8.29 1.63
CA THR A 61 -4.93 -9.47 2.19
C THR A 61 -4.61 -9.64 3.68
N LEU A 62 -3.34 -9.52 4.06
CA LEU A 62 -2.89 -9.61 5.45
C LEU A 62 -3.44 -8.45 6.29
N ALA A 63 -3.44 -7.22 5.76
CA ALA A 63 -4.02 -6.07 6.44
C ALA A 63 -5.51 -6.27 6.71
N CYS A 64 -6.27 -6.80 5.73
CA CYS A 64 -7.67 -7.14 5.91
C CYS A 64 -7.88 -8.27 6.94
N ALA A 65 -7.03 -9.31 6.93
CA ALA A 65 -7.17 -10.46 7.80
C ALA A 65 -6.79 -10.17 9.27
N VAL A 66 -5.73 -9.38 9.50
CA VAL A 66 -5.16 -9.15 10.83
C VAL A 66 -5.73 -7.89 11.49
N TYR A 67 -5.79 -6.78 10.76
CA TYR A 67 -6.13 -5.46 11.33
C TYR A 67 -7.57 -5.05 11.01
N TRP A 68 -8.46 -6.03 10.87
CA TRP A 68 -9.86 -5.88 10.46
C TRP A 68 -10.56 -4.65 11.04
N ARG A 69 -11.02 -3.75 10.15
CA ARG A 69 -12.02 -2.67 10.29
C ARG A 69 -11.89 -1.61 11.40
N SER A 70 -11.26 -1.94 12.52
CA SER A 70 -11.17 -1.12 13.73
C SER A 70 -9.74 -0.70 14.04
N SER A 71 -8.81 -0.88 13.10
CA SER A 71 -7.41 -0.53 13.28
C SER A 71 -7.01 0.66 12.41
N SER A 72 -6.53 1.72 13.06
CA SER A 72 -5.87 2.85 12.39
C SER A 72 -4.61 2.42 11.62
N ILE A 73 -3.94 1.36 12.08
CA ILE A 73 -2.74 0.80 11.40
C ILE A 73 -3.11 0.28 10.01
N ALA A 74 -4.25 -0.41 9.87
CA ALA A 74 -4.72 -0.91 8.57
C ALA A 74 -4.96 0.25 7.59
N ILE A 75 -5.60 1.32 8.05
CA ILE A 75 -5.88 2.50 7.24
C ILE A 75 -4.56 3.12 6.78
N ALA A 76 -3.64 3.38 7.71
CA ALA A 76 -2.35 3.99 7.40
C ALA A 76 -1.58 3.16 6.36
N LEU A 77 -1.52 1.84 6.55
CA LEU A 77 -0.84 0.92 5.65
C LEU A 77 -1.47 0.90 4.26
N VAL A 78 -2.79 0.70 4.16
CA VAL A 78 -3.47 0.59 2.88
C VAL A 78 -3.45 1.93 2.15
N CYS A 79 -3.62 3.06 2.84
CA CYS A 79 -3.55 4.37 2.21
C CYS A 79 -2.14 4.71 1.74
N ASN A 80 -1.08 4.44 2.52
CA ASN A 80 0.28 4.72 2.07
C ASN A 80 0.73 3.81 0.93
N LEU A 81 0.33 2.52 0.94
CA LEU A 81 0.61 1.61 -0.15
C LEU A 81 -0.21 1.94 -1.41
N CYS A 82 -1.52 2.16 -1.30
CA CYS A 82 -2.36 2.34 -2.49
C CYS A 82 -2.33 3.77 -3.02
N ALA A 83 -2.59 4.74 -2.15
CA ALA A 83 -2.71 6.15 -2.54
C ALA A 83 -1.36 6.86 -2.52
N GLY A 84 -0.51 6.57 -1.54
CA GLY A 84 0.83 7.13 -1.44
C GLY A 84 1.72 6.65 -2.60
N ASP A 85 2.08 5.37 -2.62
CA ASP A 85 2.99 4.80 -3.62
C ASP A 85 2.48 4.97 -5.05
N GLY A 86 1.19 4.70 -5.29
CA GLY A 86 0.56 4.91 -6.60
C GLY A 86 0.66 6.36 -7.09
N MET A 87 0.44 7.35 -6.21
CA MET A 87 0.57 8.75 -6.60
C MET A 87 2.03 9.19 -6.72
N ALA A 88 2.93 8.64 -5.91
CA ALA A 88 4.36 8.87 -5.98
C ALA A 88 4.92 8.49 -7.35
N ASP A 89 4.49 7.34 -7.88
CA ASP A 89 4.92 6.85 -9.19
C ASP A 89 4.39 7.73 -10.33
N ILE A 90 3.09 8.09 -10.31
CA ILE A 90 2.51 8.96 -11.33
C ILE A 90 3.13 10.37 -11.30
N VAL A 91 3.22 10.99 -10.11
CA VAL A 91 3.77 12.33 -9.94
C VAL A 91 5.27 12.34 -10.24
N GLY A 92 6.00 11.35 -9.73
CA GLY A 92 7.45 11.23 -9.92
C GLY A 92 7.83 11.04 -11.39
N ARG A 93 7.00 10.36 -12.19
CA ARG A 93 7.21 10.24 -13.64
C ARG A 93 6.79 11.48 -14.42
N ARG A 94 5.70 12.16 -14.02
CA ARG A 94 5.17 13.32 -14.77
C ARG A 94 5.89 14.63 -14.48
N ILE A 95 6.19 14.92 -13.22
CA ILE A 95 6.73 16.22 -12.78
C ILE A 95 7.99 16.10 -11.91
N GLY A 96 8.48 14.88 -11.67
CA GLY A 96 9.67 14.59 -10.88
C GLY A 96 10.99 14.89 -11.60
N ILE A 97 11.20 16.17 -11.94
CA ILE A 97 12.41 16.70 -12.61
C ILE A 97 13.61 16.63 -11.65
N HIS A 98 13.42 17.06 -10.40
CA HIS A 98 14.47 17.03 -9.38
C HIS A 98 14.54 15.65 -8.72
N LYS A 99 15.55 14.87 -9.11
CA LYS A 99 15.84 13.55 -8.54
C LYS A 99 16.51 13.68 -7.18
N LEU A 100 16.38 12.65 -6.35
CA LEU A 100 17.03 12.63 -5.03
C LEU A 100 18.55 12.41 -5.22
N PRO A 101 19.39 13.10 -4.44
CA PRO A 101 20.85 13.01 -4.59
C PRO A 101 21.40 11.61 -4.30
N TYR A 102 20.73 10.86 -3.42
CA TYR A 102 21.08 9.48 -3.04
C TYR A 102 20.32 8.41 -3.82
N ASN A 103 19.22 8.75 -4.52
CA ASN A 103 18.43 7.80 -5.32
C ASN A 103 17.94 8.47 -6.61
N ARG A 104 18.61 8.17 -7.73
CA ARG A 104 18.28 8.78 -9.03
C ARG A 104 16.97 8.25 -9.64
N ASN A 105 16.48 7.11 -9.18
CA ASN A 105 15.22 6.54 -9.65
C ASN A 105 14.01 7.26 -9.05
N LYS A 106 14.19 7.90 -7.89
CA LYS A 106 13.15 8.60 -7.14
C LYS A 106 13.31 10.11 -7.22
N SER A 107 12.24 10.85 -6.93
CA SER A 107 12.20 12.31 -7.09
C SER A 107 11.59 12.99 -5.87
N PHE A 108 12.01 14.22 -5.59
CA PHE A 108 11.43 15.00 -4.50
C PHE A 108 9.91 15.16 -4.66
N ALA A 109 9.44 15.41 -5.89
CA ALA A 109 8.01 15.55 -6.16
C ALA A 109 7.24 14.25 -5.87
N GLY A 110 7.80 13.08 -6.23
CA GLY A 110 7.22 11.78 -5.93
C GLY A 110 7.12 11.50 -4.44
N THR A 111 8.20 11.73 -3.69
CA THR A 111 8.22 11.53 -2.23
C THR A 111 7.27 12.47 -1.49
N ILE A 112 7.17 13.74 -1.93
CA ILE A 112 6.18 14.69 -1.37
C ILE A 112 4.75 14.23 -1.68
N ALA A 113 4.49 13.79 -2.92
CA ALA A 113 3.19 13.25 -3.31
C ALA A 113 2.82 12.00 -2.50
N MET A 114 3.78 11.12 -2.25
CA MET A 114 3.57 9.94 -1.41
C MET A 114 3.09 10.33 -0.02
N ALA A 115 3.83 11.20 0.67
CA ALA A 115 3.51 11.63 2.02
C ALA A 115 2.16 12.36 2.06
N ALA A 116 1.91 13.27 1.13
CA ALA A 116 0.68 14.05 1.09
C ALA A 116 -0.54 13.17 0.79
N CYS A 117 -0.51 12.37 -0.27
CA CYS A 117 -1.64 11.54 -0.67
C CYS A 117 -1.90 10.43 0.34
N GLY A 118 -0.86 9.78 0.87
CA GLY A 118 -1.00 8.80 1.94
C GLY A 118 -1.67 9.39 3.19
N PHE A 119 -1.26 10.60 3.60
CA PHE A 119 -1.81 11.29 4.77
C PHE A 119 -3.27 11.72 4.57
N PHE A 120 -3.56 12.44 3.47
CA PHE A 120 -4.92 12.93 3.20
C PHE A 120 -5.90 11.78 2.97
N SER A 121 -5.48 10.71 2.27
CA SER A 121 -6.30 9.51 2.12
C SER A 121 -6.55 8.85 3.49
N SER A 122 -5.54 8.75 4.35
CA SER A 122 -5.70 8.17 5.69
C SER A 122 -6.70 8.97 6.54
N ILE A 123 -6.65 10.30 6.50
CA ILE A 123 -7.65 11.17 7.16
C ILE A 123 -9.05 10.94 6.59
N GLY A 124 -9.18 10.89 5.26
CA GLY A 124 -10.46 10.64 4.60
C GLY A 124 -11.08 9.31 5.02
N TYR A 125 -10.27 8.24 5.05
CA TYR A 125 -10.71 6.93 5.50
C TYR A 125 -11.00 6.89 7.00
N MET A 126 -10.23 7.58 7.84
CA MET A 126 -10.55 7.74 9.26
C MET A 126 -11.94 8.39 9.43
N HIS A 127 -12.23 9.47 8.70
CA HIS A 127 -13.55 10.11 8.75
C HIS A 127 -14.66 9.20 8.24
N TYR A 128 -14.40 8.43 7.19
CA TYR A 128 -15.33 7.46 6.65
C TYR A 128 -15.63 6.33 7.66
N PHE A 129 -14.62 5.69 8.24
CA PHE A 129 -14.85 4.63 9.22
C PHE A 129 -15.45 5.15 10.53
N ALA A 130 -15.12 6.39 10.93
CA ALA A 130 -15.71 7.02 12.08
C ALA A 130 -17.20 7.39 11.89
N SER A 131 -17.66 7.70 10.67
CA SER A 131 -19.08 8.01 10.42
C SER A 131 -19.99 6.82 10.68
N PHE A 132 -19.46 5.61 10.56
CA PHE A 132 -20.17 4.37 10.89
C PHE A 132 -19.88 3.88 12.33
N GLY A 133 -19.18 4.67 13.14
CA GLY A 133 -18.88 4.35 14.55
C GLY A 133 -17.81 3.27 14.75
N TYR A 134 -16.93 3.07 13.77
CA TYR A 134 -15.92 1.99 13.80
C TYR A 134 -14.57 2.42 14.35
N LEU A 135 -14.29 3.72 14.33
CA LEU A 135 -13.07 4.34 14.83
C LEU A 135 -13.42 5.67 15.49
N GLU A 136 -12.70 5.99 16.57
CA GLU A 136 -12.77 7.31 17.17
C GLU A 136 -11.86 8.29 16.43
N LYS A 137 -12.36 9.52 16.25
CA LYS A 137 -11.57 10.61 15.66
C LYS A 137 -10.75 11.24 16.77
N THR A 138 -9.49 10.82 16.90
CA THR A 138 -8.56 11.38 17.90
C THR A 138 -7.45 12.15 17.22
N SER A 139 -7.03 13.29 17.80
CA SER A 139 -5.88 14.07 17.32
C SER A 139 -4.59 13.24 17.29
N ARG A 140 -4.45 12.28 18.22
CA ARG A 140 -3.35 11.30 18.22
C ARG A 140 -3.32 10.46 16.95
N ALA A 141 -4.49 10.05 16.45
CA ALA A 141 -4.56 9.25 15.24
C ALA A 141 -4.13 10.05 14.00
N VAL A 142 -4.52 11.33 13.93
CA VAL A 142 -4.08 12.25 12.87
C VAL A 142 -2.56 12.41 12.87
N ILE A 143 -1.96 12.66 14.03
CA ILE A 143 -0.50 12.73 14.17
C ILE A 143 0.14 11.39 13.77
N GLY A 144 -0.49 10.27 14.14
CA GLY A 144 -0.05 8.94 13.74
C GLY A 144 -0.02 8.73 12.24
N PHE A 145 -1.08 9.12 11.54
CA PHE A 145 -1.11 9.06 10.08
C PHE A 145 -0.01 9.91 9.45
N LEU A 146 0.26 11.10 9.99
CA LEU A 146 1.34 11.96 9.50
C LEU A 146 2.70 11.29 9.64
N ILE A 147 3.00 10.74 10.83
CA ILE A 147 4.27 10.07 11.11
C ILE A 147 4.44 8.84 10.21
N VAL A 148 3.41 8.02 10.05
CA VAL A 148 3.47 6.82 9.20
C VAL A 148 3.66 7.19 7.73
N SER A 149 2.97 8.23 7.23
CA SER A 149 3.12 8.69 5.84
C SER A 149 4.50 9.27 5.56
N ILE A 150 5.08 10.03 6.49
CA ILE A 150 6.46 10.53 6.37
C ILE A 150 7.44 9.37 6.37
N ALA A 151 7.31 8.43 7.32
CA ALA A 151 8.19 7.28 7.41
C ALA A 151 8.12 6.40 6.15
N SER A 152 6.91 6.18 5.62
CA SER A 152 6.69 5.44 4.39
C SER A 152 7.35 6.12 3.19
N ALA A 153 7.23 7.45 3.08
CA ALA A 153 7.86 8.22 2.02
C ALA A 153 9.41 8.20 2.13
N LEU A 154 9.97 8.22 3.35
CA LEU A 154 11.41 8.08 3.55
C LEU A 154 11.93 6.69 3.18
N VAL A 155 11.15 5.64 3.46
CA VAL A 155 11.50 4.27 3.06
C VAL A 155 11.42 4.12 1.55
N GLU A 156 10.36 4.63 0.91
CA GLU A 156 10.21 4.64 -0.55
C GLU A 156 11.32 5.42 -1.26
N SER A 157 11.78 6.52 -0.67
CA SER A 157 12.86 7.31 -1.24
C SER A 157 14.22 6.58 -1.18
N HIS A 158 14.37 5.61 -0.27
CA HIS A 158 15.62 4.93 0.00
C HIS A 158 16.05 3.98 -1.15
N PRO A 159 17.35 3.90 -1.52
CA PRO A 159 17.83 3.03 -2.60
C PRO A 159 17.50 1.55 -2.38
N LEU A 160 17.59 1.07 -1.13
CA LEU A 160 17.23 -0.30 -0.76
C LEU A 160 15.79 -0.67 -1.14
N SER A 161 14.88 0.30 -1.13
CA SER A 161 13.48 0.07 -1.52
C SER A 161 13.36 -0.21 -3.01
N THR A 162 14.21 0.43 -3.81
CA THR A 162 14.28 0.19 -5.26
C THR A 162 14.80 -1.22 -5.58
N ASP A 163 15.70 -1.76 -4.75
CA ASP A 163 16.28 -3.10 -4.94
C ASP A 163 15.37 -4.22 -4.39
N LEU A 164 14.70 -3.98 -3.25
CA LEU A 164 13.85 -4.97 -2.56
C LEU A 164 12.37 -4.95 -2.96
N ASP A 165 11.95 -3.96 -3.75
CA ASP A 165 10.57 -3.65 -4.16
C ASP A 165 9.81 -2.80 -3.12
N ASP A 166 9.36 -1.62 -3.57
CA ASP A 166 8.61 -0.65 -2.77
C ASP A 166 7.30 -1.24 -2.22
N ASN A 167 6.71 -2.21 -2.94
CA ASN A 167 5.47 -2.89 -2.54
C ASN A 167 5.62 -3.79 -1.31
N LEU A 168 6.85 -4.05 -0.87
CA LEU A 168 7.14 -4.82 0.35
C LEU A 168 7.66 -3.93 1.47
N THR A 169 8.59 -3.02 1.17
CA THR A 169 9.24 -2.16 2.16
C THR A 169 8.29 -1.13 2.77
N VAL A 170 7.45 -0.50 1.94
CA VAL A 170 6.50 0.56 2.37
C VAL A 170 5.45 0.02 3.34
N PRO A 171 4.80 -1.13 3.07
CA PRO A 171 3.88 -1.72 4.04
C PRO A 171 4.54 -2.13 5.34
N LEU A 172 5.73 -2.74 5.28
CA LEU A 172 6.46 -3.14 6.49
C LEU A 172 6.78 -1.93 7.36
N ALA A 173 7.27 -0.84 6.76
CA ALA A 173 7.48 0.41 7.45
C ALA A 173 6.18 0.96 8.05
N SER A 174 5.07 0.89 7.30
CA SER A 174 3.76 1.34 7.78
C SER A 174 3.26 0.55 8.99
N VAL A 175 3.40 -0.79 8.99
CA VAL A 175 3.03 -1.62 10.14
C VAL A 175 3.94 -1.31 11.32
N MET A 176 5.25 -1.30 11.12
CA MET A 176 6.21 -1.11 12.20
C MET A 176 6.00 0.24 12.88
N VAL A 177 6.00 1.33 12.11
CA VAL A 177 5.81 2.68 12.66
C VAL A 177 4.39 2.84 13.19
N GLY A 178 3.37 2.32 12.51
CA GLY A 178 1.99 2.35 12.99
C GLY A 178 1.84 1.68 14.35
N SER A 179 2.52 0.55 14.58
CA SER A 179 2.47 -0.19 15.86
C SER A 179 3.09 0.56 17.04
N PHE A 180 3.98 1.53 16.77
CA PHE A 180 4.57 2.38 17.82
C PHE A 180 3.76 3.65 18.10
N VAL A 181 2.94 4.09 17.14
CA VAL A 181 2.31 5.42 17.19
C VAL A 181 0.82 5.36 17.54
N PHE A 182 0.13 4.25 17.19
CA PHE A 182 -1.27 4.00 17.53
C PHE A 182 -1.39 3.08 18.74
#